data_AF-A0A839BI19-F1
#
_entry.id   AF-A0A839BI19-F1
#
_cell.length_a   1.000
_cell.length_b   1.000
_cell.length_c   1.000
_cell.angle_alpha   90.00
_cell.angle_beta   90.00
_cell.angle_gamma   90.00
#
_symmetry.space_group_name_H-M   'P 1'
#
loop_
_entity.id
_entity.type
_entity.pdbx_description
1 polymer ?
#
loop_
_entity_poly.entity_id
_entity_poly.type
_entity_poly.pdbx_seq_one_letter_code
_entity_poly.pdbx_strand_id
1 'polypeptide(L)'
;MNMMISYQELVRTFPKSYQEYIRRANDLEDAGRHWDSILKENLAKSEKLNESLVMQANKFNFVGLYKGFAELGDNKSKELKSAKYLMFILGILIPFPLLIEILTFAESGALLSGWSSMAKNIPILSLTLILVYFFRVSLLNFNSIRAQLIQIDLRKSLCQFIQNYATYAQEIREHNTELLVKFEEVIFSNIMPSEDKIPSTFDGIEQLTNLIGALKK
;
A
#
# COMPACT_ATOMS: atom_id res chain seq x y z
N MET A 1 -1.38 -42.92 -88.94
CA MET A 1 -1.49 -43.68 -87.68
C MET A 1 -0.85 -42.96 -86.48
N ASN A 2 0.38 -42.42 -86.60
CA ASN A 2 1.06 -41.69 -85.51
C ASN A 2 0.35 -40.44 -84.95
N MET A 3 -0.39 -39.70 -85.78
CA MET A 3 -1.07 -38.47 -85.34
C MET A 3 -2.31 -38.76 -84.47
N MET A 4 -2.96 -39.90 -84.66
CA MET A 4 -4.12 -40.35 -83.85
C MET A 4 -3.68 -40.91 -82.49
N ILE A 5 -2.52 -41.56 -82.43
CA ILE A 5 -1.91 -42.09 -81.19
C ILE A 5 -1.52 -40.92 -80.26
N SER A 6 -0.91 -39.87 -80.82
CA SER A 6 -0.55 -38.65 -80.08
C SER A 6 -1.78 -37.93 -79.50
N TYR A 7 -2.88 -37.84 -80.25
CA TYR A 7 -4.12 -37.21 -79.78
C TYR A 7 -4.78 -38.01 -78.64
N GLN A 8 -4.78 -39.35 -78.70
CA GLN A 8 -5.33 -40.19 -77.64
C GLN A 8 -4.50 -40.14 -76.34
N GLU A 9 -3.17 -40.04 -76.43
CA GLU A 9 -2.31 -39.84 -75.26
C GLU A 9 -2.51 -38.45 -74.64
N LEU A 10 -2.67 -37.42 -75.46
CA LEU A 10 -2.88 -36.04 -75.01
C LEU A 10 -4.24 -35.89 -74.30
N VAL A 11 -5.30 -36.52 -74.83
CA VAL A 11 -6.63 -36.58 -74.19
C VAL A 11 -6.61 -37.41 -72.90
N ARG A 12 -5.75 -38.42 -72.78
CA ARG A 12 -5.58 -39.22 -71.54
C ARG A 12 -4.77 -38.53 -70.45
N THR A 13 -3.81 -37.68 -70.81
CA THR A 13 -2.88 -37.02 -69.88
C THR A 13 -3.38 -35.68 -69.38
N PHE A 14 -4.11 -34.91 -70.19
CA PHE A 14 -4.74 -33.64 -69.79
C PHE A 14 -5.60 -33.71 -68.51
N PRO A 15 -6.56 -34.64 -68.36
CA PRO A 15 -7.39 -34.71 -67.16
C PRO A 15 -6.60 -35.08 -65.91
N LYS A 16 -5.53 -35.90 -66.03
CA LYS A 16 -4.64 -36.24 -64.91
C LYS A 16 -3.80 -35.03 -64.47
N SER A 17 -3.27 -34.28 -65.43
CA SER A 17 -2.52 -33.03 -65.18
C SER A 17 -3.37 -31.96 -64.49
N TYR A 18 -4.61 -31.78 -64.93
CA TYR A 18 -5.55 -30.81 -64.34
C TYR A 18 -5.92 -31.18 -62.90
N GLN A 19 -6.19 -32.47 -62.63
CA GLN A 19 -6.46 -32.95 -61.28
C GLN A 19 -5.26 -32.78 -60.34
N GLU A 20 -4.03 -32.94 -60.83
CA GLU A 20 -2.83 -32.71 -60.04
C GLU A 20 -2.64 -31.22 -59.69
N TYR A 21 -3.00 -30.31 -60.61
CA TYR A 21 -3.02 -28.87 -60.35
C TYR A 21 -4.04 -28.49 -59.27
N ILE A 22 -5.27 -29.01 -59.35
CA ILE A 22 -6.29 -28.78 -58.32
C ILE A 22 -5.85 -29.35 -56.97
N ARG A 23 -5.24 -30.53 -56.96
CA ARG A 23 -4.72 -31.13 -55.73
C ARG A 23 -3.66 -30.23 -55.09
N ARG A 24 -2.69 -29.74 -55.86
CA ARG A 24 -1.68 -28.79 -55.35
C ARG A 24 -2.29 -27.47 -54.87
N ALA A 25 -3.32 -26.97 -55.55
CA ALA A 25 -4.03 -25.77 -55.13
C ALA A 25 -4.74 -25.97 -53.79
N ASN A 26 -5.43 -27.11 -53.60
CA ASN A 26 -6.06 -27.47 -52.34
C ASN A 26 -5.02 -27.71 -51.23
N ASP A 27 -3.92 -28.41 -51.53
CA ASP A 27 -2.83 -28.64 -50.57
C ASP A 27 -2.19 -27.32 -50.11
N LEU A 28 -2.05 -26.34 -51.02
CA LEU A 28 -1.58 -24.98 -50.71
C LEU A 28 -2.59 -24.19 -49.87
N GLU A 29 -3.89 -24.33 -50.16
CA GLU A 29 -4.95 -23.69 -49.39
C GLU A 29 -5.03 -24.26 -47.97
N ASP A 30 -4.90 -25.59 -47.83
CA ASP A 30 -4.83 -26.28 -46.55
C ASP A 30 -3.58 -25.91 -45.75
N ALA A 31 -2.43 -25.82 -46.41
CA ALA A 31 -1.21 -25.29 -45.80
C ALA A 31 -1.40 -23.85 -45.33
N GLY A 32 -2.03 -22.99 -46.15
CA GLY A 32 -2.36 -21.61 -45.79
C GLY A 32 -3.27 -21.53 -44.56
N ARG A 33 -4.33 -22.35 -44.50
CA ARG A 33 -5.21 -22.46 -43.34
C ARG A 33 -4.47 -22.93 -42.09
N HIS A 34 -3.59 -23.92 -42.24
CA HIS A 34 -2.80 -24.45 -41.12
C HIS A 34 -1.83 -23.40 -40.57
N TRP A 35 -1.13 -22.68 -41.44
CA TRP A 35 -0.24 -21.58 -41.05
C TRP A 35 -0.99 -20.43 -40.38
N ASP A 36 -2.17 -20.07 -40.88
CA ASP A 36 -3.02 -19.04 -40.28
C ASP A 36 -3.50 -19.45 -38.87
N SER A 37 -3.83 -20.74 -38.68
CA SER A 37 -4.15 -21.31 -37.37
C SER A 37 -2.97 -21.25 -36.40
N ILE A 38 -1.77 -21.63 -36.83
CA ILE A 38 -0.55 -21.56 -36.00
C ILE A 38 -0.23 -20.12 -35.63
N LEU A 39 -0.34 -19.20 -36.59
CA LEU A 39 -0.11 -17.78 -36.35
C LEU A 39 -1.07 -17.24 -35.30
N LYS A 40 -2.37 -17.51 -35.43
CA LYS A 40 -3.39 -17.13 -34.44
C LYS A 40 -3.11 -17.71 -33.06
N GLU A 41 -2.75 -18.98 -32.98
CA GLU A 41 -2.41 -19.63 -31.70
C GLU A 41 -1.17 -19.00 -31.04
N ASN A 42 -0.12 -18.74 -31.82
CA ASN A 42 1.09 -18.12 -31.32
C ASN A 42 0.88 -16.65 -30.91
N LEU A 43 0.03 -15.91 -31.63
CA LEU A 43 -0.36 -14.55 -31.28
C LEU A 43 -1.10 -14.52 -29.94
N ALA A 44 -2.08 -15.41 -29.77
CA ALA A 44 -2.80 -15.56 -28.49
C ALA A 44 -1.88 -15.99 -27.33
N LYS A 45 -0.92 -16.88 -27.58
CA LYS A 45 0.10 -17.25 -26.58
C LYS A 45 1.00 -16.06 -26.22
N SER A 46 1.42 -15.27 -27.21
CA SER A 46 2.25 -14.09 -27.01
C SER A 46 1.53 -13.02 -26.19
N GLU A 47 0.25 -12.76 -26.48
CA GLU A 47 -0.60 -11.83 -25.72
C GLU A 47 -0.74 -12.28 -24.26
N LYS A 48 -1.07 -13.56 -24.04
CA LYS A 48 -1.18 -14.13 -22.69
C LYS A 48 0.12 -14.08 -21.90
N LEU A 49 1.26 -14.27 -22.58
CA LEU A 49 2.58 -14.17 -21.95
C LEU A 49 2.89 -12.71 -21.57
N ASN A 50 2.56 -11.75 -22.44
CA ASN A 50 2.73 -10.32 -22.17
C ASN A 50 1.89 -9.88 -20.95
N GLU A 51 0.63 -10.30 -20.86
CA GLU A 51 -0.22 -10.04 -19.69
C GLU A 51 0.39 -10.61 -18.39
N SER A 52 0.89 -11.85 -18.46
CA SER A 52 1.54 -12.50 -17.31
C SER A 52 2.81 -11.76 -16.87
N LEU A 53 3.60 -11.25 -17.81
CA LEU A 53 4.81 -10.47 -17.54
C LEU A 53 4.49 -9.12 -16.90
N VAL A 54 3.47 -8.40 -17.40
CA VAL A 54 3.01 -7.14 -16.80
C VAL A 54 2.52 -7.35 -15.37
N MET A 55 1.75 -8.42 -15.14
CA MET A 55 1.28 -8.78 -13.79
C MET A 55 2.45 -9.10 -12.85
N GLN A 56 3.44 -9.86 -13.31
CA GLN A 56 4.64 -10.16 -12.53
C GLN A 56 5.50 -8.92 -12.27
N ALA A 57 5.66 -8.01 -13.24
CA ALA A 57 6.37 -6.76 -13.06
C ALA A 57 5.70 -5.85 -12.04
N ASN A 58 4.36 -5.74 -12.09
CA ASN A 58 3.59 -5.00 -11.08
C ASN A 58 3.74 -5.63 -9.69
N LYS A 59 3.60 -6.96 -9.59
CA LYS A 59 3.83 -7.72 -8.36
C LYS A 59 5.22 -7.41 -7.78
N PHE A 60 6.26 -7.40 -8.63
CA PHE A 60 7.63 -7.09 -8.21
C PHE A 60 7.81 -5.64 -7.76
N ASN A 61 7.19 -4.67 -8.45
CA ASN A 61 7.21 -3.26 -8.05
C ASN A 61 6.58 -3.02 -6.68
N PHE A 62 5.44 -3.67 -6.37
CA PHE A 62 4.81 -3.55 -5.06
C PHE A 62 5.62 -4.22 -3.94
N VAL A 63 6.30 -5.33 -4.21
CA VAL A 63 7.26 -5.93 -3.25
C VAL A 63 8.42 -4.97 -2.97
N GLY A 64 8.96 -4.32 -4.01
CA GLY A 64 10.01 -3.32 -3.87
C GLY A 64 9.57 -2.12 -3.01
N LEU A 65 8.39 -1.58 -3.28
CA LEU A 65 7.81 -0.48 -2.51
C LEU A 65 7.52 -0.89 -1.06
N TYR A 66 6.93 -2.06 -0.84
CA TYR A 66 6.70 -2.60 0.50
C TYR A 66 8.01 -2.70 1.28
N LYS A 67 9.06 -3.26 0.67
CA LYS A 67 10.39 -3.38 1.27
C LYS A 67 10.97 -2.01 1.61
N GLY A 68 10.86 -1.03 0.71
CA GLY A 68 11.30 0.34 0.96
C GLY A 68 10.57 1.00 2.13
N PHE A 69 9.25 0.86 2.21
CA PHE A 69 8.49 1.34 3.37
C PHE A 69 8.78 0.58 4.66
N ALA A 70 9.07 -0.73 4.59
CA ALA A 70 9.47 -1.53 5.75
C ALA A 70 10.80 -1.01 6.34
N GLU A 71 11.79 -0.78 5.49
CA GLU A 71 13.08 -0.21 5.89
C GLU A 71 12.94 1.22 6.46
N LEU A 72 12.13 2.07 5.81
CA LEU A 72 11.83 3.41 6.32
C LEU A 72 11.13 3.36 7.68
N GLY A 73 10.18 2.43 7.86
CA GLY A 73 9.49 2.20 9.13
C GLY A 73 10.43 1.74 10.23
N ASP A 74 11.35 0.82 9.94
CA ASP A 74 12.36 0.35 10.91
C ASP A 74 13.29 1.49 11.35
N ASN A 75 13.74 2.31 10.42
CA ASN A 75 14.57 3.49 10.73
C ASN A 75 13.80 4.49 11.60
N LYS A 76 12.54 4.78 11.25
CA LYS A 76 11.69 5.69 12.02
C LYS A 76 11.31 5.14 13.40
N SER A 77 11.20 3.83 13.55
CA SER A 77 10.99 3.14 14.82
C SER A 77 12.20 3.28 15.76
N LYS A 78 13.42 3.24 15.22
CA LYS A 78 14.63 3.55 15.99
C LYS A 78 14.66 5.01 16.45
N GLU A 79 14.31 5.95 15.57
CA GLU A 79 14.15 7.37 15.94
C GLU A 79 13.09 7.56 17.04
N LEU A 80 11.96 6.86 16.97
CA LEU A 80 10.91 6.92 18.00
C LEU A 80 11.44 6.46 19.37
N LYS A 81 12.24 5.39 19.41
CA LYS A 81 12.87 4.92 20.67
C LYS A 81 13.83 5.98 21.23
N SER A 82 14.62 6.63 20.38
CA SER A 82 15.51 7.72 20.78
C SER A 82 14.71 8.92 21.32
N ALA A 83 13.65 9.34 20.62
CA ALA A 83 12.77 10.42 21.04
C ALA A 83 12.05 10.10 22.36
N LYS A 84 11.60 8.85 22.55
CA LYS A 84 11.00 8.38 23.80
C LYS A 84 11.99 8.44 24.96
N TYR A 85 13.24 8.03 24.71
CA TYR A 85 14.31 8.08 25.72
C TYR A 85 14.63 9.52 26.15
N LEU A 86 14.76 10.44 25.18
CA LEU A 86 14.95 11.87 25.47
C LEU A 86 13.77 12.46 26.27
N MET A 87 12.53 12.13 25.87
CA MET A 87 11.33 12.57 26.59
C MET A 87 11.31 12.06 28.03
N PHE A 88 11.74 10.81 28.26
CA PHE A 88 11.81 10.22 29.60
C PHE A 88 12.88 10.89 30.47
N ILE A 89 14.07 11.17 29.91
CA ILE A 89 15.12 11.94 30.61
C ILE A 89 14.59 13.31 31.03
N LEU A 90 13.97 14.05 30.10
CA LEU A 90 13.42 15.38 30.39
C LEU A 90 12.30 15.30 31.44
N GLY A 91 11.45 14.27 31.40
CA GLY A 91 10.40 14.04 32.39
C GLY A 91 10.93 13.81 33.81
N ILE A 92 12.06 13.13 33.95
CA ILE A 92 12.76 12.95 35.25
C ILE A 92 13.51 14.22 35.66
N LEU A 93 14.01 15.00 34.71
CA LEU A 93 14.79 16.20 34.98
C LEU A 93 13.94 17.39 35.46
N ILE A 94 12.70 17.53 34.97
CA ILE A 94 11.76 18.59 35.37
C ILE A 94 11.51 18.70 36.89
N PRO A 95 11.28 17.62 37.66
CA PRO A 95 11.06 17.73 39.09
C PRO A 95 12.32 18.13 39.88
N PHE A 96 13.52 18.00 39.30
CA PHE A 96 14.77 18.21 40.04
C PHE A 96 14.95 19.65 40.57
N PRO A 97 14.74 20.71 39.77
CA PRO A 97 14.73 22.09 40.28
C PRO A 97 13.66 22.33 41.36
N LEU A 98 12.47 21.73 41.22
CA LEU A 98 11.38 21.86 42.20
C LEU A 98 11.74 21.18 43.53
N LEU A 99 12.40 20.02 43.49
CA LEU A 99 12.89 19.35 44.69
C LEU A 99 13.96 20.19 45.41
N ILE A 100 14.86 20.83 44.66
CA ILE A 100 15.84 21.76 45.25
C ILE A 100 15.14 22.95 45.91
N GLU A 101 14.11 23.51 45.27
CA GLU A 101 13.31 24.59 45.86
C GLU A 101 12.65 24.16 47.18
N ILE A 102 12.08 22.95 47.24
CA ILE A 102 11.46 22.41 48.45
C ILE A 102 12.50 22.18 49.56
N LEU A 103 13.68 21.63 49.23
CA LEU A 103 14.75 21.38 50.21
C LEU A 103 15.34 22.68 50.76
N THR A 104 15.62 23.65 49.90
CA THR A 104 16.12 24.97 50.30
C THR A 104 15.10 25.73 51.14
N PHE A 105 13.81 25.60 50.83
CA PHE A 105 12.73 26.14 51.66
C PHE A 105 12.69 25.47 53.05
N ALA A 106 12.79 24.14 53.10
CA ALA A 106 12.74 23.36 54.35
C ALA A 106 13.92 23.68 55.31
N GLU A 107 15.14 23.83 54.80
CA GLU A 107 16.30 24.21 55.63
C GLU A 107 16.24 25.65 56.12
N SER A 108 15.71 26.57 55.30
CA SER A 108 15.71 27.99 55.64
C SER A 108 14.76 28.35 56.79
N GLY A 109 13.75 27.52 57.09
CA GLY A 109 12.77 27.72 58.17
C GLY A 109 12.06 29.08 58.16
N ALA A 110 12.22 29.86 57.09
CA ALA A 110 11.93 31.29 57.08
C ALA A 110 10.55 31.52 56.50
N LEU A 111 9.54 31.47 57.37
CA LEU A 111 8.15 31.75 56.99
C LEU A 111 7.93 33.17 56.45
N LEU A 112 8.85 34.11 56.63
CA LEU A 112 8.78 35.44 56.04
C LEU A 112 10.18 36.06 55.99
N SER A 113 10.77 36.21 54.82
CA SER A 113 11.88 37.15 54.61
C SER A 113 11.69 37.82 53.26
N GLY A 114 11.88 39.15 53.22
CA GLY A 114 11.25 40.05 52.24
C GLY A 114 11.68 39.88 50.77
N TRP A 115 11.40 40.90 49.95
CA TRP A 115 11.57 40.91 48.48
C TRP A 115 12.90 40.28 47.98
N SER A 116 13.99 40.43 48.73
CA SER A 116 15.30 39.83 48.43
C SER A 116 15.33 38.30 48.42
N SER A 117 14.50 37.64 49.22
CA SER A 117 14.45 36.17 49.32
C SER A 117 13.63 35.57 48.18
N MET A 118 12.56 36.24 47.74
CA MET A 118 11.78 35.82 46.56
C MET A 118 12.60 35.96 45.27
N ALA A 119 13.44 36.99 45.17
CA ALA A 119 14.31 37.21 44.02
C ALA A 119 15.34 36.07 43.81
N LYS A 120 15.73 35.35 44.88
CA LYS A 120 16.66 34.20 44.79
C LYS A 120 16.04 32.96 44.12
N ASN A 121 14.72 32.83 44.11
CA ASN A 121 14.02 31.70 43.49
C ASN A 121 13.74 31.92 42.00
N ILE A 122 13.85 33.16 41.51
CA ILE A 122 13.61 33.52 40.09
C ILE A 122 14.43 32.65 39.11
N PRO A 123 15.74 32.40 39.33
CA PRO A 123 16.52 31.55 38.43
C PRO A 123 16.03 30.09 38.40
N ILE A 124 15.60 29.54 39.54
CA ILE A 124 15.09 28.16 39.65
C ILE A 124 13.74 28.03 38.92
N LEU A 125 12.85 29.01 39.11
CA LEU A 125 11.58 29.07 38.40
C LEU A 125 11.78 29.21 36.89
N SER A 126 12.70 30.09 36.47
CA SER A 126 13.03 30.29 35.06
C SER A 126 13.61 29.02 34.43
N LEU A 127 14.50 28.32 35.14
CA LEU A 127 15.07 27.05 34.70
C LEU A 127 13.98 25.98 34.54
N THR A 128 13.04 25.89 35.49
CA THR A 128 11.89 24.97 35.41
C THR A 128 11.05 25.25 34.16
N LEU A 129 10.74 26.52 33.87
CA LEU A 129 9.98 26.89 32.67
C LEU A 129 10.70 26.51 31.37
N ILE A 130 12.02 26.70 31.32
CA ILE A 130 12.85 26.30 30.17
C ILE A 130 12.82 24.77 29.98
N LEU A 131 12.93 24.00 31.07
CA LEU A 131 12.84 22.53 31.02
C LEU A 131 11.48 22.05 30.54
N VAL A 132 10.39 22.64 31.03
CA VAL A 132 9.02 22.34 30.57
C VAL A 132 8.86 22.66 29.08
N TYR A 133 9.43 23.76 28.60
CA TYR A 133 9.42 24.11 27.18
C TYR A 133 10.13 23.03 26.33
N PHE A 134 11.33 22.62 26.73
CA PHE A 134 12.05 21.55 26.01
C PHE A 134 11.32 20.21 26.06
N PHE A 135 10.68 19.88 27.18
CA PHE A 135 9.84 18.69 27.27
C PHE A 135 8.66 18.76 26.28
N ARG A 136 7.98 19.91 26.18
CA ARG A 136 6.91 20.11 25.19
C ARG A 136 7.41 19.91 23.76
N VAL A 137 8.58 20.48 23.43
CA VAL A 137 9.19 20.29 22.09
C VAL A 137 9.51 18.82 21.84
N SER A 138 10.06 18.11 22.83
CA SER A 138 10.36 16.68 22.74
C SER A 138 9.09 15.84 22.56
N LEU A 139 8.01 16.17 23.27
CA LEU A 139 6.72 15.50 23.16
C LEU A 139 6.10 15.68 21.76
N LEU A 140 6.16 16.90 21.22
CA LEU A 140 5.71 17.18 19.85
C LEU A 140 6.51 16.39 18.81
N ASN A 141 7.83 16.29 18.98
CA ASN A 141 8.67 15.48 18.11
C ASN A 141 8.31 13.99 18.19
N PHE A 142 8.11 13.44 19.41
CA PHE A 142 7.67 12.06 19.60
C PHE A 142 6.33 11.79 18.91
N ASN A 143 5.34 12.68 19.09
CA ASN A 143 4.03 12.55 18.45
C ASN A 143 4.12 12.62 16.92
N SER A 144 4.97 13.50 16.39
CA SER A 144 5.22 13.61 14.95
C SER A 144 5.84 12.33 14.36
N ILE A 145 6.87 11.77 15.01
CA ILE A 145 7.51 10.52 14.59
C ILE A 145 6.51 9.35 14.66
N ARG A 146 5.69 9.29 15.72
CA ARG A 146 4.62 8.28 15.84
C ARG A 146 3.60 8.39 14.71
N ALA A 147 3.15 9.60 14.37
CA ALA A 147 2.23 9.82 13.27
C ALA A 147 2.83 9.40 11.92
N GLN A 148 4.12 9.69 11.69
CA GLN A 148 4.84 9.25 10.48
C GLN A 148 4.91 7.72 10.37
N LEU A 149 5.13 7.01 11.48
CA LEU A 149 5.11 5.54 11.51
C LEU A 149 3.75 4.96 11.13
N ILE A 150 2.66 5.50 11.68
CA ILE A 150 1.29 5.08 11.33
C ILE A 150 1.04 5.27 9.83
N GLN A 151 1.50 6.39 9.24
CA GLN A 151 1.36 6.62 7.80
C GLN A 151 2.19 5.63 6.96
N ILE A 152 3.39 5.26 7.42
CA ILE A 152 4.22 4.25 6.75
C ILE A 152 3.56 2.87 6.84
N ASP A 153 3.00 2.50 8.00
CA ASP A 153 2.28 1.25 8.19
C ASP A 153 1.04 1.15 7.31
N LEU A 154 0.26 2.24 7.18
CA LEU A 154 -0.85 2.31 6.25
C LEU A 154 -0.36 2.03 4.81
N ARG A 155 0.68 2.73 4.35
CA ARG A 155 1.23 2.52 2.99
C ARG A 155 1.74 1.10 2.75
N LYS A 156 2.39 0.48 3.75
CA LYS A 156 2.80 -0.93 3.68
C LYS A 156 1.61 -1.86 3.51
N SER A 157 0.58 -1.69 4.34
CA SER A 157 -0.66 -2.47 4.25
C SER A 157 -1.33 -2.29 2.90
N LEU A 158 -1.35 -1.08 2.34
CA LEU A 158 -1.89 -0.84 0.99
C LEU A 158 -1.06 -1.55 -0.09
N CYS A 159 0.28 -1.51 -0.04
CA CYS A 159 1.11 -2.23 -1.00
C CYS A 159 0.91 -3.75 -0.92
N GLN A 160 0.81 -4.32 0.30
CA GLN A 160 0.50 -5.74 0.49
C GLN A 160 -0.91 -6.09 0.01
N PHE A 161 -1.87 -5.22 0.28
CA PHE A 161 -3.26 -5.39 -0.12
C PHE A 161 -3.41 -5.34 -1.64
N ILE A 162 -2.92 -4.29 -2.30
CA ILE A 162 -3.00 -4.11 -3.77
C ILE A 162 -2.44 -5.34 -4.50
N GLN A 163 -1.35 -5.92 -3.99
CA GLN A 163 -0.70 -7.07 -4.61
C GLN A 163 -1.58 -8.33 -4.64
N ASN A 164 -2.46 -8.52 -3.66
CA ASN A 164 -3.44 -9.61 -3.63
C ASN A 164 -4.80 -9.18 -4.21
N TYR A 165 -5.12 -7.89 -4.08
CA TYR A 165 -6.36 -7.28 -4.52
C TYR A 165 -6.45 -7.15 -6.04
N ALA A 166 -5.37 -6.81 -6.76
CA ALA A 166 -5.42 -6.67 -8.21
C ALA A 166 -5.90 -7.96 -8.91
N THR A 167 -5.48 -9.13 -8.40
CA THR A 167 -5.93 -10.44 -8.89
C THR A 167 -7.40 -10.69 -8.51
N TYR A 168 -7.79 -10.42 -7.27
CA TYR A 168 -9.15 -10.67 -6.77
C TYR A 168 -10.20 -9.70 -7.34
N ALA A 169 -9.84 -8.43 -7.51
CA ALA A 169 -10.68 -7.40 -8.08
C ALA A 169 -11.02 -7.69 -9.53
N GLN A 170 -10.10 -8.28 -10.30
CA GLN A 170 -10.36 -8.64 -11.69
C GLN A 170 -11.46 -9.71 -11.79
N GLU A 171 -11.48 -10.70 -10.88
CA GLU A 171 -12.53 -11.73 -10.81
C GLU A 171 -13.87 -11.18 -10.27
N ILE A 172 -13.85 -10.31 -9.26
CA ILE A 172 -15.08 -9.80 -8.63
C ILE A 172 -15.74 -8.66 -9.41
N ARG A 173 -14.98 -7.86 -10.17
CA ARG A 173 -15.54 -6.74 -10.95
C ARG A 173 -16.53 -7.22 -12.02
N GLU A 174 -16.38 -8.45 -12.51
CA GLU A 174 -17.33 -9.09 -13.44
C GLU A 174 -18.66 -9.49 -12.78
N HIS A 175 -18.68 -9.67 -11.45
CA HIS A 175 -19.84 -10.21 -10.75
C HIS A 175 -20.52 -9.20 -9.80
N ASN A 176 -19.78 -8.32 -9.12
CA ASN A 176 -20.33 -7.36 -8.15
C ASN A 176 -19.41 -6.14 -7.92
N THR A 177 -19.48 -5.16 -8.82
CA THR A 177 -18.68 -3.92 -8.74
C THR A 177 -19.02 -3.06 -7.51
N GLU A 178 -20.29 -3.03 -7.07
CA GLU A 178 -20.72 -2.16 -5.96
C GLU A 178 -20.15 -2.58 -4.59
N LEU A 179 -20.03 -3.89 -4.35
CA LEU A 179 -19.42 -4.45 -3.14
C LEU A 179 -17.92 -4.15 -3.07
N LEU A 180 -17.26 -4.16 -4.23
CA LEU A 180 -15.85 -3.83 -4.35
C LEU A 180 -15.59 -2.37 -3.98
N VAL A 181 -16.39 -1.43 -4.51
CA VAL A 181 -16.27 0.01 -4.23
C VAL A 181 -16.48 0.31 -2.74
N LYS A 182 -17.51 -0.27 -2.12
CA LYS A 182 -17.75 -0.10 -0.66
C LYS A 182 -16.63 -0.67 0.20
N PHE A 183 -16.05 -1.80 -0.22
CA PHE A 183 -14.92 -2.40 0.48
C PHE A 183 -13.65 -1.54 0.35
N GLU A 184 -13.34 -1.05 -0.84
CA GLU A 184 -12.25 -0.10 -1.08
C GLU A 184 -12.42 1.15 -0.21
N GLU A 185 -13.62 1.72 -0.15
CA GLU A 185 -13.92 2.91 0.65
C GLU A 185 -13.68 2.70 2.15
N VAL A 186 -14.01 1.51 2.68
CA VAL A 186 -13.75 1.15 4.08
C VAL A 186 -12.25 0.94 4.34
N ILE A 187 -11.53 0.24 3.46
CA ILE A 187 -10.12 -0.11 3.63
C ILE A 187 -9.18 1.08 3.39
N PHE A 188 -9.50 1.94 2.42
CA PHE A 188 -8.72 3.16 2.11
C PHE A 188 -9.20 4.39 2.88
N SER A 189 -10.18 4.24 3.78
CA SER A 189 -10.55 5.32 4.69
C SER A 189 -9.33 5.81 5.47
N ASN A 190 -9.19 7.13 5.59
CA ASN A 190 -8.05 7.72 6.31
C ASN A 190 -8.08 7.29 7.78
N ILE A 191 -7.07 6.54 8.21
CA ILE A 191 -6.83 6.31 9.64
C ILE A 191 -6.26 7.62 10.19
N MET A 192 -7.12 8.43 10.82
CA MET A 192 -6.74 9.75 11.32
C MET A 192 -5.58 9.64 12.33
N PRO A 193 -4.45 10.33 12.09
CA PRO A 193 -3.28 10.28 12.98
C PRO A 193 -3.39 11.18 14.22
N SER A 194 -4.56 11.80 14.45
CA SER A 194 -4.75 12.85 15.46
C SER A 194 -6.05 12.62 16.24
N GLU A 195 -5.92 12.43 17.56
CA GLU A 195 -7.02 12.21 18.53
C GLU A 195 -8.01 13.38 18.60
N ASP A 196 -7.65 14.57 18.13
CA ASP A 196 -8.43 15.81 18.37
C ASP A 196 -9.67 16.02 17.49
N LYS A 197 -9.98 15.10 16.57
CA LYS A 197 -11.24 15.14 15.81
C LYS A 197 -11.71 13.73 15.51
N ILE A 198 -12.25 13.02 16.49
CA ILE A 198 -13.19 11.93 16.19
C ILE A 198 -14.47 12.64 15.69
N PRO A 199 -14.83 12.60 14.39
CA PRO A 199 -16.17 13.00 13.99
C PRO A 199 -17.12 11.97 14.60
N SER A 200 -18.35 12.38 14.93
CA SER A 200 -19.40 11.52 15.47
C SER A 200 -19.86 10.38 14.53
N THR A 201 -19.02 9.96 13.57
CA THR A 201 -19.17 8.80 12.70
C THR A 201 -18.84 7.48 13.40
N PHE A 202 -18.37 7.52 14.66
CA PHE A 202 -18.32 6.37 15.56
C PHE A 202 -19.71 5.97 16.11
N ASP A 203 -20.80 6.49 15.53
CA ASP A 203 -22.16 5.95 15.62
C ASP A 203 -22.45 4.84 14.56
N GLY A 204 -21.42 4.31 13.89
CA GLY A 204 -21.55 3.18 12.96
C GLY A 204 -22.08 1.87 13.56
N ILE A 205 -22.22 1.79 14.90
CA ILE A 205 -22.87 0.66 15.57
C ILE A 205 -24.40 0.68 15.34
N GLU A 206 -25.00 1.85 15.09
CA GLU A 206 -26.44 1.97 14.85
C GLU A 206 -26.84 1.42 13.47
N GLN A 207 -25.98 1.56 12.45
CA GLN A 207 -26.18 0.96 11.13
C GLN A 207 -25.97 -0.56 11.11
N LEU A 208 -25.02 -1.07 11.91
CA LEU A 208 -24.83 -2.51 12.07
C LEU A 208 -26.02 -3.17 12.81
N THR A 209 -26.63 -2.44 13.76
CA THR A 209 -27.82 -2.92 14.49
C THR A 209 -29.05 -2.99 13.56
N ASN A 210 -29.19 -2.05 12.63
CA ASN A 210 -30.24 -2.10 11.61
C ASN A 210 -30.04 -3.23 10.57
N LEU A 211 -28.79 -3.58 10.25
CA LEU A 211 -28.50 -4.73 9.38
C LEU A 211 -28.78 -6.07 10.07
N ILE A 212 -28.48 -6.18 11.36
CA ILE A 212 -28.75 -7.39 12.16
C ILE A 212 -30.26 -7.53 12.44
N GLY A 213 -30.99 -6.42 12.58
CA GLY A 213 -32.45 -6.41 12.68
C GLY A 213 -33.16 -6.86 11.41
N ALA A 214 -32.63 -6.52 10.23
CA ALA A 214 -33.18 -6.91 8.93
C ALA A 214 -32.97 -8.41 8.60
N LEU A 215 -31.98 -9.06 9.22
CA LEU A 215 -31.71 -10.49 9.07
C LEU A 215 -32.45 -11.39 10.06
N LYS A 216 -33.21 -10.80 11.00
CA LYS A 216 -34.00 -11.53 12.01
C LYS A 216 -35.50 -11.57 11.71
N LYS A 217 -35.91 -11.33 10.47
CA LYS A 217 -37.31 -11.48 10.01
C LYS A 217 -37.40 -12.40 8.80
#